data_AF-A0A3D4Q2Z4-F1
#
_entry.id   AF-A0A3D4Q2Z4-F1
#
_cell.length_a   1.000
_cell.length_b   1.000
_cell.length_c   1.000
_cell.angle_alpha   90.00
_cell.angle_beta   90.00
_cell.angle_gamma   90.00
#
_symmetry.space_group_name_H-M   'P 1'
#
loop_
_entity.id
_entity.type
_entity.pdbx_description
1 polymer ?
#
loop_
_entity_poly.entity_id
_entity_poly.type
_entity_poly.pdbx_seq_one_letter_code
_entity_poly.pdbx_strand_id
1 'polypeptide(L)' 'MSEEHKIKMGIPENHTLVSTGSKSEQRKGKDTDYYFYNEVDEGGNVLAKYEVSEAMSIYPPFGTAVNWKKVL' A
#
# COMPACT_ATOMS: atom_id res chain seq x y z
N MET A 1 3.02 -5.05 -4.79
CA MET A 1 3.52 -3.67 -4.99
C MET A 1 4.52 -3.65 -6.12
N SER A 2 4.33 -2.76 -7.10
CA SER A 2 5.35 -2.43 -8.12
C SER A 2 6.53 -1.69 -7.48
N GLU A 3 7.73 -1.81 -8.05
CA GLU A 3 8.95 -1.09 -7.60
C GLU A 3 8.76 0.43 -7.60
N GLU A 4 7.98 0.96 -8.53
CA GLU A 4 7.67 2.40 -8.63
C GLU A 4 6.96 2.94 -7.37
N HIS A 5 6.16 2.11 -6.71
CA HIS A 5 5.50 2.49 -5.46
C HIS A 5 6.50 2.53 -4.29
N LYS A 6 7.47 1.60 -4.25
CA LYS A 6 8.52 1.62 -3.21
C LYS A 6 9.36 2.90 -3.28
N ILE A 7 9.74 3.31 -4.49
CA ILE A 7 10.50 4.54 -4.72
C ILE A 7 9.70 5.76 -4.27
N LYS A 8 8.41 5.85 -4.61
CA LYS A 8 7.53 6.95 -4.18
C LYS A 8 7.32 6.99 -2.66
N MET A 9 7.41 5.85 -1.99
CA MET A 9 7.29 5.72 -0.53
C MET A 9 8.61 6.00 0.21
N GLY A 10 9.71 6.23 -0.52
CA GLY A 10 11.02 6.58 0.03
C GLY A 10 11.71 5.43 0.78
N ILE A 11 11.39 4.19 0.45
CA ILE A 11 11.92 3.01 1.14
C ILE A 11 13.31 2.68 0.57
N PRO A 12 14.36 2.61 1.40
CA PRO A 12 15.71 2.26 0.97
C PRO A 12 15.76 0.88 0.31
N GLU A 13 16.65 0.68 -0.68
CA GLU A 13 16.80 -0.62 -1.36
C GLU A 13 17.20 -1.76 -0.41
N ASN A 14 17.92 -1.45 0.67
CA ASN A 14 18.34 -2.43 1.68
C ASN A 14 17.23 -2.84 2.65
N HIS A 15 16.06 -2.20 2.59
CA HIS A 15 14.93 -2.54 3.44
C HIS A 15 13.93 -3.40 2.68
N THR A 16 13.38 -4.40 3.37
CA THR A 16 12.40 -5.30 2.79
C THR A 16 11.00 -4.88 3.22
N LEU A 17 10.07 -4.85 2.26
CA LEU A 17 8.65 -4.72 2.57
C LEU A 17 8.02 -6.11 2.66
N VAL A 18 7.56 -6.47 3.85
CA VAL A 18 6.82 -7.70 4.11
C VAL A 18 5.33 -7.38 4.12
N SER A 19 4.58 -8.02 3.21
CA SER A 19 3.12 -7.94 3.21
C SER A 19 2.57 -8.62 4.46
N THR A 20 1.82 -7.90 5.28
CA THR A 20 1.22 -8.41 6.52
C THR A 20 -0.26 -8.72 6.38
N GLY A 21 -0.91 -8.17 5.35
CA GLY A 21 -2.29 -8.48 5.05
C GLY A 21 -2.85 -7.64 3.93
N SER A 22 -4.08 -7.97 3.57
CA SER A 22 -4.88 -7.20 2.63
C SER A 22 -6.34 -7.21 3.04
N LYS A 23 -7.07 -6.18 2.66
CA LYS A 23 -8.52 -6.05 2.82
C LYS A 23 -9.08 -5.41 1.56
N SER A 24 -10.21 -5.88 1.07
CA SER A 24 -10.99 -5.15 0.06
C SER A 24 -12.23 -4.54 0.70
N GLU A 25 -12.68 -3.40 0.18
CA GLU A 25 -13.90 -2.73 0.59
C GLU A 25 -14.57 -2.06 -0.61
N GLN A 26 -15.81 -2.45 -0.88
CA GLN A 26 -16.66 -1.73 -1.81
C GLN A 26 -17.55 -0.75 -1.05
N ARG A 27 -17.41 0.54 -1.33
CA ARG A 27 -18.19 1.59 -0.67
C ARG A 27 -18.38 2.80 -1.56
N LYS A 28 -19.61 3.34 -1.57
CA LYS A 28 -19.99 4.56 -2.32
C LYS A 28 -19.58 4.52 -3.82
N GLY A 29 -19.76 3.38 -4.47
CA GLY A 29 -19.45 3.22 -5.90
C GLY A 29 -17.96 3.11 -6.22
N LYS A 30 -17.12 2.91 -5.21
CA LYS A 30 -15.70 2.58 -5.36
C LYS A 30 -15.41 1.20 -4.82
N ASP A 31 -14.59 0.45 -5.54
CA ASP A 31 -13.92 -0.75 -5.05
C ASP A 31 -12.54 -0.33 -4.56
N THR A 32 -12.20 -0.63 -3.30
CA THR A 32 -10.94 -0.19 -2.70
C THR A 32 -10.21 -1.37 -2.09
N ASP A 33 -9.04 -1.66 -2.63
CA ASP A 33 -8.10 -2.63 -2.08
C ASP A 33 -7.12 -1.94 -1.14
N TYR A 34 -7.00 -2.45 0.07
CA TYR A 34 -6.05 -2.02 1.08
C TYR A 34 -4.99 -3.09 1.25
N TYR A 35 -3.73 -2.68 1.22
CA TYR A 35 -2.56 -3.52 1.42
C TYR A 35 -1.76 -3.01 2.61
N PHE A 36 -1.37 -3.92 3.49
CA PHE A 36 -0.58 -3.60 4.67
C PHE A 36 0.82 -4.18 4.53
N TYR A 37 1.82 -3.34 4.75
CA TYR A 37 3.23 -3.73 4.68
C TYR A 37 3.98 -3.31 5.93
N ASN A 38 4.91 -4.14 6.37
CA ASN A 38 5.94 -3.79 7.32
C ASN A 38 7.25 -3.57 6.57
N GLU A 39 7.91 -2.45 6.80
CA GLU A 39 9.30 -2.26 6.43
C GLU A 39 10.17 -2.90 7.51
N VAL A 40 11.03 -3.82 7.09
CA VAL A 40 11.96 -4.54 7.94
C VAL A 40 13.40 -4.25 7.48
N ASP A 41 14.28 -4.05 8.46
CA ASP A 41 15.72 -3.94 8.25
C ASP A 41 16.36 -5.32 7.96
N GLU A 42 17.65 -5.34 7.63
CA GLU A 42 18.42 -6.58 7.45
C GLU A 42 18.44 -7.49 8.69
N GLY A 43 18.23 -6.92 9.88
CA GLY A 43 18.14 -7.64 11.15
C GLY A 43 16.75 -8.24 11.42
N GLY A 44 15.76 -7.98 10.56
CA GLY A 44 14.37 -8.42 10.74
C GLY A 44 13.55 -7.55 11.70
N ASN A 45 14.04 -6.38 12.10
CA ASN A 45 13.29 -5.44 12.93
C ASN A 45 12.32 -4.62 12.09
N VAL A 46 11.08 -4.48 12.54
CA VAL A 46 10.07 -3.66 11.86
C VAL A 46 10.36 -2.18 12.15
N LEU A 47 10.75 -1.43 11.12
CA LEU A 47 11.05 -0.01 11.18
C LEU A 47 9.83 0.88 10.96
N ALA A 48 8.90 0.45 10.09
CA ALA A 48 7.70 1.20 9.77
C ALA A 48 6.57 0.29 9.30
N LYS A 49 5.36 0.82 9.34
CA LYS A 49 4.18 0.18 8.77
C LYS A 49 3.51 1.08 7.76
N TYR A 50 3.10 0.48 6.65
CA TYR A 50 2.47 1.16 5.54
C TYR A 50 1.09 0.58 5.29
N GLU A 51 0.14 1.46 5.04
CA GLU A 51 -1.15 1.13 4.47
C GLU A 51 -1.21 1.78 3.09
N VAL A 52 -1.37 0.96 2.06
CA VAL A 52 -1.56 1.40 0.67
C VAL A 52 -2.99 1.10 0.29
N SER A 53 -3.69 2.07 -0.31
CA SER A 53 -5.05 1.91 -0.80
C SER A 53 -5.13 2.20 -2.29
N GLU A 54 -5.72 1.28 -3.03
CA GLU A 54 -5.99 1.39 -4.44
C GLU A 54 -7.50 1.42 -4.63
N ALA A 55 -8.04 2.57 -5.03
CA ALA A 55 -9.46 2.75 -5.25
C ALA A 55 -9.78 2.83 -6.74
N MET A 56 -10.78 2.07 -7.18
CA MET A 56 -11.30 2.06 -8.54
C MET A 56 -12.79 2.44 -8.56
N SER A 57 -13.20 3.28 -9.50
CA SER A 57 -14.61 3.57 -9.74
C SER A 57 -15.31 2.36 -10.36
N ILE A 58 -16.39 1.89 -9.74
CA ILE A 58 -17.23 0.78 -10.26
C ILE A 58 -18.09 1.28 -11.43
N TYR A 59 -18.47 2.55 -11.41
CA TYR A 59 -19.34 3.18 -12.41
C TYR A 59 -18.63 4.30 -13.17
N PRO A 60 -19.05 4.60 -14.41
CA PRO A 60 -18.51 5.72 -15.18
C PRO A 60 -18.66 7.07 -14.45
N PRO A 61 -17.70 7.99 -14.62
CA PRO A 61 -16.43 7.79 -15.33
C PRO A 61 -15.47 6.87 -14.57
N PHE A 62 -14.88 5.92 -15.29
CA PHE A 62 -13.89 5.01 -14.73
C PHE A 62 -12.63 5.80 -14.34
N GLY A 63 -12.10 5.52 -13.15
CA GLY A 63 -10.92 6.16 -12.63
C GLY A 63 -10.29 5.31 -11.53
N THR A 64 -8.97 5.44 -11.41
CA THR A 64 -8.17 4.78 -10.37
C THR A 64 -7.45 5.82 -9.53
N ALA A 65 -7.27 5.55 -8.25
CA ALA A 65 -6.50 6.37 -7.34
C ALA A 65 -5.69 5.47 -6.41
N VAL A 66 -4.38 5.70 -6.33
CA VAL A 66 -3.49 5.02 -5.39
C VAL A 66 -3.09 6.02 -4.32
N ASN A 67 -3.27 5.66 -3.07
CA ASN A 67 -2.82 6.42 -1.91
C ASN A 67 -2.02 5.53 -1.00
N TRP A 68 -1.15 6.13 -0.19
CA TRP A 68 -0.44 5.42 0.86
C TRP A 68 -0.28 6.32 2.07
N LYS A 69 -0.17 5.71 3.24
CA LYS A 69 0.17 6.40 4.48
C LYS A 69 1.09 5.54 5.33
N LYS A 70 1.99 6.20 6.05
CA LYS A 70 2.79 5.60 7.11
C LYS A 70 1.97 5.61 8.40
N VAL A 71 1.80 4.46 9.02
CA VAL A 71 0.95 4.25 10.21
C VAL A 71 1.78 4.13 11.49
N LEU A 72 3.09 3.84 11.36
CA LEU A 72 4.06 3.76 12.45
C LEU A 72 5.41 4.29 11.98
#